data_AF-A0A535ICE0-F1
#
_entry.id   AF-A0A535ICE0-F1
#
_cell.length_a   1.000
_cell.length_b   1.000
_cell.length_c   1.000
_cell.angle_alpha   90.00
_cell.angle_beta   90.00
_cell.angle_gamma   90.00
#
_symmetry.space_group_name_H-M   'P 1'
#
loop_
_entity.id
_entity.type
_entity.pdbx_description
1 polymer ?
#
loop_
_entity_poly.entity_id
_entity_poly.type
_entity_poly.pdbx_seq_one_letter_code
_entity_poly.pdbx_strand_id
1 'polypeptide(L)'
;MKETMTAEGLIKQKLAAFEQLQAEFEECFHFVQDVHGQQRFPTFSVADSVHYLHALWVCECKDRLLSIFKNISRYEGRRCLELLLSWQDGDTATVVDFLYRKLDMLPVADITRLLHQALYHDNDKNLARRLRHGRLVMLNRGTNLMHALDAIFAVEEDLLVKEVQIACVQYRHNPSQIEEQIAEMDTPLYSYVPHPSLAQ
;
A
#
# COMPACT_ATOMS: atom_id res chain seq x y z
N MET A 1 38.74 -4.73 -1.52
CA MET A 1 38.58 -3.32 -1.90
C MET A 1 37.10 -2.99 -1.86
N LYS A 2 36.64 -2.13 -0.94
CA LYS A 2 35.28 -1.58 -0.98
C LYS A 2 35.30 -0.46 -2.03
N GLU A 3 34.77 -0.72 -3.22
CA GLU A 3 34.48 0.35 -4.16
C GLU A 3 33.44 1.27 -3.49
N THR A 4 33.87 2.46 -3.09
CA THR A 4 32.96 3.54 -2.72
C THR A 4 32.13 3.88 -3.95
N MET A 5 30.87 3.42 -3.95
CA MET A 5 29.91 3.75 -5.00
C MET A 5 29.75 5.26 -5.11
N THR A 6 29.97 5.80 -6.31
CA THR A 6 29.78 7.22 -6.58
C THR A 6 28.29 7.54 -6.59
N ALA A 7 27.93 8.80 -6.30
CA ALA A 7 26.53 9.25 -6.36
C ALA A 7 25.89 8.97 -7.73
N GLU A 8 26.65 9.18 -8.83
CA GLU A 8 26.20 8.87 -10.19
C GLU A 8 25.97 7.37 -10.43
N GLY A 9 26.81 6.50 -9.85
CA GLY A 9 26.62 5.06 -9.91
C GLY A 9 25.34 4.61 -9.22
N LEU A 10 25.07 5.18 -8.04
CA LEU A 10 23.83 4.91 -7.30
C LEU A 10 22.58 5.40 -8.05
N ILE A 11 22.63 6.58 -8.67
CA ILE A 11 21.51 7.10 -9.47
C ILE A 11 21.19 6.17 -10.64
N LYS A 12 22.21 5.67 -11.35
CA LYS A 12 22.01 4.70 -12.45
C LYS A 12 21.39 3.40 -11.97
N GLN A 13 21.84 2.88 -10.83
CA GLN A 13 21.26 1.67 -10.24
C GLN A 13 19.80 1.87 -9.85
N LYS A 14 19.46 3.00 -9.22
CA LYS A 14 18.08 3.36 -8.86
C LYS A 14 17.16 3.41 -10.08
N LEU A 15 17.59 4.05 -11.17
CA LEU A 15 16.82 4.14 -12.41
C LEU A 15 16.63 2.76 -13.07
N ALA A 16 17.70 1.96 -13.14
CA ALA A 16 17.62 0.60 -13.71
C ALA A 16 16.69 -0.31 -12.88
N ALA A 17 16.72 -0.20 -11.55
CA ALA A 17 15.80 -0.92 -10.67
C ALA A 17 14.36 -0.45 -10.86
N PHE A 18 14.13 0.86 -11.04
CA PHE A 18 12.81 1.39 -11.33
C PHE A 18 12.26 0.91 -12.69
N GLU A 19 13.09 0.89 -13.74
CA GLU A 19 12.71 0.37 -15.05
C GLU A 19 12.24 -1.09 -14.98
N GLN A 20 12.88 -1.90 -14.13
CA GLN A 20 12.45 -3.29 -13.90
C GLN A 20 11.14 -3.39 -13.10
N LEU A 21 10.92 -2.48 -12.14
CA LEU A 21 9.73 -2.45 -11.28
C LEU A 21 8.51 -1.82 -11.97
N GLN A 22 8.69 -1.08 -13.07
CA GLN A 22 7.68 -0.16 -13.59
C GLN A 22 6.34 -0.83 -13.90
N ALA A 23 6.34 -1.97 -14.58
CA ALA A 23 5.11 -2.66 -14.98
C ALA A 23 4.30 -3.15 -13.75
N GLU A 24 5.00 -3.76 -12.79
CA GLU A 24 4.39 -4.23 -11.54
C GLU A 24 3.88 -3.05 -10.70
N PHE A 25 4.62 -1.94 -10.66
CA PHE A 25 4.17 -0.72 -10.02
C PHE A 25 2.88 -0.18 -10.64
N GLU A 26 2.78 -0.09 -11.97
CA GLU A 26 1.60 0.47 -12.63
C GLU A 26 0.32 -0.32 -12.32
N GLU A 27 0.42 -1.65 -12.28
CA GLU A 27 -0.66 -2.56 -11.87
C GLU A 27 -1.00 -2.39 -10.39
N CYS A 28 0.01 -2.49 -9.51
CA CYS A 28 -0.15 -2.34 -8.07
C CYS A 28 -0.74 -0.98 -7.70
N PHE A 29 -0.33 0.09 -8.37
CA PHE A 29 -0.82 1.44 -8.13
C PHE A 29 -2.30 1.57 -8.48
N HIS A 30 -2.73 1.04 -9.63
CA HIS A 30 -4.14 0.99 -9.99
C HIS A 30 -4.93 0.19 -8.96
N PHE A 31 -4.44 -0.99 -8.58
CA PHE A 31 -5.09 -1.82 -7.57
C PHE A 31 -5.24 -1.08 -6.23
N VAL A 32 -4.18 -0.41 -5.75
CA VAL A 32 -4.24 0.41 -4.53
C VAL A 32 -5.27 1.53 -4.66
N GLN A 33 -5.37 2.21 -5.81
CA GLN A 33 -6.38 3.24 -6.05
C GLN A 33 -7.81 2.67 -5.99
N ASP A 34 -8.03 1.51 -6.60
CA ASP A 34 -9.30 0.81 -6.56
C ASP A 34 -9.67 0.41 -5.13
N VAL A 35 -8.75 -0.23 -4.39
CA VAL A 35 -8.95 -0.59 -2.98
C VAL A 35 -9.20 0.66 -2.12
N HIS A 36 -8.52 1.76 -2.42
CA HIS A 36 -8.69 3.06 -1.76
C HIS A 36 -9.94 3.82 -2.20
N GLY A 37 -10.80 3.19 -2.99
CA GLY A 37 -12.18 3.59 -3.17
C GLY A 37 -12.54 4.15 -4.54
N GLN A 38 -11.63 4.10 -5.53
CA GLN A 38 -12.00 4.37 -6.93
C GLN A 38 -13.04 3.35 -7.42
N GLN A 39 -13.00 2.13 -6.88
CA GLN A 39 -14.00 1.10 -7.12
C GLN A 39 -14.51 0.53 -5.80
N ARG A 40 -15.71 -0.04 -5.86
CA ARG A 40 -16.29 -0.83 -4.79
C ARG A 40 -16.24 -2.29 -5.21
N PHE A 41 -15.50 -3.10 -4.47
CA PHE A 41 -15.41 -4.52 -4.74
C PHE A 41 -16.66 -5.24 -4.19
N PRO A 42 -17.33 -6.09 -4.98
CA PRO A 42 -18.46 -6.89 -4.50
C PRO A 42 -18.02 -7.97 -3.52
N THR A 43 -16.78 -8.44 -3.65
CA THR A 43 -16.13 -9.45 -2.80
C THR A 43 -14.66 -9.09 -2.66
N PHE A 44 -14.03 -9.51 -1.57
CA PHE A 44 -12.60 -9.35 -1.34
C PHE A 44 -12.08 -10.65 -0.75
N SER A 45 -11.06 -11.26 -1.32
CA SER A 45 -10.52 -12.53 -0.85
C SER A 45 -9.32 -12.34 0.09
N VAL A 46 -8.88 -13.43 0.73
CA VAL A 46 -7.61 -13.45 1.47
C VAL A 46 -6.44 -13.15 0.53
N ALA A 47 -6.46 -13.71 -0.69
CA ALA A 47 -5.45 -13.44 -1.71
C ALA A 47 -5.42 -11.95 -2.12
N ASP A 48 -6.58 -11.28 -2.22
CA ASP A 48 -6.64 -9.83 -2.47
C ASP A 48 -6.03 -9.02 -1.32
N SER A 49 -6.11 -9.52 -0.08
CA SER A 49 -5.47 -8.88 1.08
C SER A 49 -3.94 -9.00 1.01
N VAL A 50 -3.44 -10.17 0.61
CA VAL A 50 -2.00 -10.36 0.34
C VAL A 50 -1.55 -9.47 -0.82
N HIS A 51 -2.31 -9.43 -1.92
CA HIS A 51 -2.04 -8.54 -3.05
C HIS A 51 -2.03 -7.06 -2.61
N TYR A 52 -2.94 -6.66 -1.73
CA TYR A 52 -2.98 -5.28 -1.23
C TYR A 52 -1.73 -4.93 -0.42
N LEU A 53 -1.27 -5.81 0.47
CA LEU A 53 -0.03 -5.62 1.22
C LEU A 53 1.19 -5.57 0.29
N HIS A 54 1.26 -6.46 -0.70
CA HIS A 54 2.28 -6.45 -1.74
C HIS A 54 2.28 -5.13 -2.53
N ALA A 55 1.10 -4.68 -3.00
CA ALA A 55 0.96 -3.48 -3.81
C ALA A 55 1.37 -2.21 -3.05
N LEU A 56 1.11 -2.15 -1.74
CA LEU A 56 1.61 -1.07 -0.87
C LEU A 56 3.14 -1.08 -0.78
N TRP A 57 3.75 -2.26 -0.65
CA TRP A 57 5.21 -2.40 -0.67
C TRP A 57 5.83 -1.94 -1.99
N VAL A 58 5.32 -2.40 -3.13
CA VAL A 58 5.78 -1.98 -4.46
C VAL A 58 5.68 -0.46 -4.64
N CYS A 59 4.58 0.16 -4.19
CA CYS A 59 4.41 1.61 -4.24
C CYS A 59 5.46 2.36 -3.39
N GLU A 60 5.84 1.83 -2.22
CA GLU A 60 6.93 2.40 -1.40
C GLU A 60 8.30 2.21 -2.08
N CYS A 61 8.57 1.04 -2.66
CA CYS A 61 9.79 0.80 -3.43
C CYS A 61 9.98 1.85 -4.51
N LYS A 62 8.94 2.15 -5.28
CA LYS A 62 8.95 3.23 -6.28
C LYS A 62 9.27 4.60 -5.68
N ASP A 63 8.59 4.99 -4.60
CA ASP A 63 8.81 6.29 -3.94
C ASP A 63 10.27 6.41 -3.44
N ARG A 64 10.87 5.31 -2.96
CA ARG A 64 12.27 5.25 -2.53
C ARG A 64 13.26 5.27 -3.68
N LEU A 65 13.03 4.49 -4.74
CA LEU A 65 13.88 4.47 -5.93
C LEU A 65 13.96 5.86 -6.58
N LEU A 66 12.82 6.53 -6.72
CA LEU A 66 12.71 7.89 -7.27
C LEU A 66 12.94 9.02 -6.24
N SER A 67 13.32 8.67 -5.00
CA SER A 67 13.63 9.66 -3.95
C SER A 67 12.53 10.72 -3.73
N ILE A 68 11.28 10.29 -3.65
CA ILE A 68 10.12 11.17 -3.44
C ILE A 68 9.96 11.45 -1.94
N PHE A 69 10.71 12.44 -1.44
CA PHE A 69 10.88 12.73 0.00
C PHE A 69 9.58 12.78 0.82
N LYS A 70 8.52 13.41 0.29
CA LYS A 70 7.32 13.75 1.08
C LYS A 70 6.44 12.54 1.44
N ASN A 71 6.68 11.39 0.82
CA ASN A 71 5.71 10.30 0.78
C ASN A 71 6.29 8.91 1.04
N ILE A 72 7.59 8.77 1.32
CA ILE A 72 8.27 7.46 1.40
C ILE A 72 7.55 6.48 2.35
N SER A 73 6.95 6.95 3.45
CA SER A 73 6.27 6.07 4.42
C SER A 73 4.74 6.07 4.32
N ARG A 74 4.16 6.68 3.27
CA ARG A 74 2.69 6.76 3.14
C ARG A 74 2.03 5.39 2.94
N TYR A 75 2.77 4.46 2.33
CA TYR A 75 2.28 3.13 2.01
C TYR A 75 2.61 2.11 3.08
N GLU A 76 3.57 2.39 3.97
CA GLU A 76 4.01 1.48 5.04
C GLU A 76 4.53 0.14 4.48
N GLY A 77 5.21 0.16 3.35
CA GLY A 77 5.65 -1.02 2.59
C GLY A 77 6.52 -2.00 3.37
N ARG A 78 7.49 -1.51 4.16
CA ARG A 78 8.27 -2.39 5.06
C ARG A 78 7.37 -3.07 6.08
N ARG A 79 6.40 -2.34 6.65
CA ARG A 79 5.42 -2.91 7.58
C ARG A 79 4.55 -3.96 6.89
N CYS A 80 4.17 -3.75 5.63
CA CYS A 80 3.46 -4.75 4.85
C CYS A 80 4.25 -6.06 4.68
N LEU A 81 5.57 -5.98 4.45
CA LEU A 81 6.43 -7.17 4.43
C LEU A 81 6.47 -7.88 5.79
N GLU A 82 6.65 -7.12 6.88
CA GLU A 82 6.62 -7.67 8.25
C GLU A 82 5.28 -8.36 8.57
N LEU A 83 4.17 -7.76 8.13
CA LEU A 83 2.82 -8.32 8.27
C LEU A 83 2.66 -9.62 7.47
N LEU A 84 3.15 -9.68 6.23
CA LEU A 84 3.10 -10.90 5.42
C LEU A 84 3.95 -12.02 6.03
N LEU A 85 5.08 -11.68 6.66
CA LEU A 85 5.92 -12.64 7.36
C LEU A 85 5.21 -13.23 8.58
N SER A 86 4.66 -12.37 9.46
CA SER A 86 3.95 -12.81 10.67
C SER A 86 2.67 -13.58 10.34
N TRP A 87 1.95 -13.15 9.30
CA TRP A 87 0.71 -13.81 8.90
C TRP A 87 0.94 -15.22 8.38
N GLN A 88 2.04 -15.46 7.65
CA GLN A 88 2.43 -16.81 7.23
C GLN A 88 2.83 -17.74 8.38
N ASP A 89 3.18 -17.19 9.54
CA ASP A 89 3.47 -17.91 10.80
C ASP A 89 2.23 -18.08 11.70
N GLY A 90 1.07 -17.58 11.27
CA GLY A 90 -0.21 -17.70 11.99
C GLY A 90 -0.64 -16.46 12.76
N ASP A 91 0.20 -15.42 12.87
CA ASP A 91 -0.20 -14.17 13.52
C ASP A 91 -1.10 -13.32 12.61
N THR A 92 -2.38 -13.66 12.59
CA THR A 92 -3.43 -12.93 11.86
C THR A 92 -3.79 -11.61 12.55
N ALA A 93 -3.58 -11.50 13.86
CA ALA A 93 -4.03 -10.36 14.65
C ALA A 93 -3.35 -9.05 14.22
N THR A 94 -2.07 -9.11 13.84
CA THR A 94 -1.35 -7.91 13.37
C THR A 94 -1.85 -7.37 12.04
N VAL A 95 -2.33 -8.23 11.15
CA VAL A 95 -2.97 -7.82 9.88
C VAL A 95 -4.34 -7.22 10.13
N VAL A 96 -5.13 -7.84 11.02
CA VAL A 96 -6.44 -7.32 11.44
C VAL A 96 -6.29 -5.92 12.05
N ASP A 97 -5.34 -5.73 12.98
CA ASP A 97 -5.03 -4.43 13.57
C ASP A 97 -4.67 -3.39 12.49
N PHE A 98 -3.81 -3.77 11.53
CA PHE A 98 -3.44 -2.88 10.43
C PHE A 98 -4.67 -2.44 9.61
N LEU A 99 -5.55 -3.36 9.22
CA LEU A 99 -6.76 -3.04 8.46
C LEU A 99 -7.75 -2.18 9.28
N TYR A 100 -7.93 -2.49 10.57
CA TYR A 100 -8.75 -1.67 11.47
C TYR A 100 -8.21 -0.26 11.64
N ARG A 101 -6.89 -0.07 11.79
CA ARG A 101 -6.31 1.27 11.83
C ARG A 101 -6.56 2.05 10.53
N LYS A 102 -6.48 1.39 9.37
CA LYS A 102 -6.81 2.03 8.08
C LYS A 102 -8.28 2.44 7.98
N LEU A 103 -9.19 1.70 8.62
CA LEU A 103 -10.61 2.05 8.73
C LEU A 103 -10.84 3.23 9.69
N ASP A 104 -10.21 3.20 10.86
CA ASP A 104 -10.35 4.24 11.89
C ASP A 104 -9.84 5.61 11.40
N MET A 105 -8.82 5.61 10.55
CA MET A 105 -8.28 6.83 9.93
C MET A 105 -9.19 7.46 8.85
N LEU A 106 -10.36 6.90 8.53
CA LEU A 106 -11.26 7.47 7.52
C LEU A 106 -12.04 8.69 8.09
N PRO A 107 -11.83 9.92 7.57
CA PRO A 107 -12.44 11.13 8.13
C PRO A 107 -13.88 11.34 7.61
N VAL A 108 -14.73 10.31 7.69
CA VAL A 108 -16.09 10.32 7.12
C VAL A 108 -16.99 11.36 7.80
N ALA A 109 -16.84 11.53 9.11
CA ALA A 109 -17.57 12.56 9.85
C ALA A 109 -17.15 13.98 9.41
N ASP A 110 -15.84 14.22 9.25
CA ASP A 110 -15.32 15.53 8.91
C ASP A 110 -15.70 15.94 7.49
N ILE A 111 -15.57 15.04 6.50
CA ILE A 111 -15.98 15.34 5.13
C ILE A 111 -17.49 15.59 5.03
N THR A 112 -18.29 14.91 5.86
CA THR A 112 -19.73 15.13 5.94
C THR A 112 -20.06 16.50 6.53
N ARG A 113 -19.33 16.93 7.56
CA ARG A 113 -19.48 18.27 8.15
C ARG A 113 -19.09 19.37 7.15
N LEU A 114 -17.95 19.21 6.46
CA LEU A 114 -17.50 20.15 5.43
C LEU A 114 -18.49 20.23 4.27
N LEU A 115 -19.10 19.09 3.87
CA LEU A 115 -20.11 19.09 2.83
C LEU A 115 -21.36 19.87 3.25
N HIS A 116 -21.80 19.71 4.50
CA HIS A 116 -22.92 20.48 5.04
C HIS A 116 -22.60 21.99 5.01
N GLN A 117 -21.41 22.39 5.48
CA GLN A 117 -20.97 23.77 5.44
C GLN A 117 -20.95 24.35 4.01
N ALA A 118 -20.35 23.62 3.06
CA ALA A 118 -20.27 24.06 1.67
C ALA A 118 -21.66 24.23 1.01
N LEU A 119 -22.64 23.40 1.38
CA LEU A 119 -23.99 23.45 0.83
C LEU A 119 -24.87 24.52 1.45
N TYR A 120 -24.79 24.71 2.76
CA TYR A 120 -25.78 25.49 3.51
C TYR A 120 -25.24 26.82 4.07
N HIS A 121 -23.93 26.98 4.18
CA HIS A 121 -23.31 28.22 4.67
C HIS A 121 -22.60 28.98 3.55
N ASP A 122 -21.70 28.29 2.84
CA ASP A 122 -20.83 28.97 1.87
C ASP A 122 -21.44 29.01 0.46
N ASN A 123 -22.46 28.18 0.20
CA ASN A 123 -23.08 27.97 -1.12
C ASN A 123 -22.06 27.67 -2.24
N ASP A 124 -20.91 27.07 -1.89
CA ASP A 124 -19.88 26.67 -2.85
C ASP A 124 -20.22 25.30 -3.46
N LYS A 125 -20.91 25.37 -4.59
CA LYS A 125 -21.33 24.20 -5.36
C LYS A 125 -20.15 23.35 -5.88
N ASN A 126 -19.01 23.98 -6.17
CA ASN A 126 -17.84 23.27 -6.66
C ASN A 126 -17.16 22.48 -5.55
N LEU A 127 -16.97 23.10 -4.39
CA LEU A 127 -16.47 22.42 -3.20
C LEU A 127 -17.42 21.30 -2.78
N ALA A 128 -18.73 21.55 -2.74
CA ALA A 128 -19.71 20.52 -2.40
C ALA A 128 -19.67 19.31 -3.35
N ARG A 129 -19.47 19.54 -4.66
CA ARG A 129 -19.28 18.45 -5.64
C ARG A 129 -18.04 17.61 -5.33
N ARG A 130 -16.89 18.25 -5.06
CA ARG A 130 -15.64 17.55 -4.71
C ARG A 130 -15.79 16.77 -3.41
N LEU A 131 -16.41 17.36 -2.39
CA LEU A 131 -16.63 16.72 -1.09
C LEU A 131 -17.59 15.51 -1.19
N ARG A 132 -18.66 15.60 -2.01
CA ARG A 132 -19.52 14.44 -2.29
C ARG A 132 -18.76 13.29 -2.92
N HIS A 133 -17.92 13.57 -3.91
CA HIS A 133 -17.09 12.56 -4.56
C HIS A 133 -16.08 11.95 -3.57
N GLY A 134 -15.35 12.79 -2.82
CA GLY A 134 -14.42 12.31 -1.79
C GLY A 134 -15.10 11.43 -0.74
N ARG A 135 -16.33 11.78 -0.33
CA ARG A 135 -17.11 10.96 0.62
C ARG A 135 -17.49 9.61 0.02
N LEU A 136 -17.86 9.55 -1.27
CA LEU A 136 -18.11 8.29 -1.96
C LEU A 136 -16.86 7.40 -2.00
N VAL A 137 -15.71 7.98 -2.35
CA VAL A 137 -14.42 7.27 -2.35
C VAL A 137 -14.10 6.71 -0.96
N MET A 138 -14.29 7.50 0.10
CA MET A 138 -14.09 7.03 1.48
C MET A 138 -15.03 5.88 1.87
N LEU A 139 -16.29 5.93 1.45
CA LEU A 139 -17.27 4.86 1.72
C LEU A 139 -16.91 3.57 0.97
N ASN A 140 -16.45 3.68 -0.28
CA ASN A 140 -15.96 2.54 -1.05
C ASN A 140 -14.74 1.91 -0.37
N ARG A 141 -13.75 2.74 0.00
CA ARG A 141 -12.56 2.28 0.74
C ARG A 141 -12.93 1.56 2.03
N GLY A 142 -13.82 2.15 2.82
CA GLY A 142 -14.31 1.54 4.07
C GLY A 142 -14.97 0.19 3.81
N THR A 143 -15.80 0.10 2.78
CA THR A 143 -16.45 -1.17 2.40
C THR A 143 -15.41 -2.22 1.98
N ASN A 144 -14.44 -1.85 1.16
CA ASN A 144 -13.42 -2.78 0.66
C ASN A 144 -12.58 -3.35 1.82
N LEU A 145 -12.18 -2.50 2.78
CA LEU A 145 -11.44 -2.94 3.97
C LEU A 145 -12.30 -3.81 4.90
N MET A 146 -13.60 -3.51 5.04
CA MET A 146 -14.52 -4.39 5.77
C MET A 146 -14.68 -5.75 5.09
N HIS A 147 -14.80 -5.80 3.76
CA HIS A 147 -14.84 -7.06 3.04
C HIS A 147 -13.55 -7.88 3.21
N ALA A 148 -12.38 -7.22 3.28
CA ALA A 148 -11.13 -7.89 3.58
C ALA A 148 -11.15 -8.54 4.98
N LEU A 149 -11.63 -7.82 5.99
CA LEU A 149 -11.80 -8.36 7.35
C LEU A 149 -12.81 -9.51 7.38
N ASP A 150 -13.95 -9.36 6.70
CA ASP A 150 -14.97 -10.42 6.61
C ASP A 150 -14.39 -11.69 5.99
N ALA A 151 -13.57 -11.58 4.94
CA ALA A 151 -12.92 -12.73 4.31
C ALA A 151 -11.91 -13.41 5.23
N ILE A 152 -11.11 -12.64 5.98
CA ILE A 152 -10.17 -13.18 6.96
C ILE A 152 -10.91 -13.94 8.06
N PHE A 153 -12.02 -13.39 8.58
CA PHE A 153 -12.80 -14.01 9.65
C PHE A 153 -13.69 -15.17 9.20
N ALA A 154 -13.96 -15.29 7.90
CA ALA A 154 -14.77 -16.37 7.34
C ALA A 154 -14.01 -17.70 7.18
N VAL A 155 -12.68 -17.67 7.27
CA VAL A 155 -11.81 -18.84 7.07
C VAL A 155 -11.25 -19.32 8.40
N GLU A 156 -11.27 -20.64 8.62
CA GLU A 156 -10.64 -21.27 9.78
C GLU A 156 -9.12 -21.01 9.79
N GLU A 157 -8.52 -20.82 10.97
CA GLU A 157 -7.14 -20.35 11.12
C GLU A 157 -6.09 -21.19 10.35
N ASP A 158 -6.17 -22.52 10.44
CA ASP A 158 -5.27 -23.44 9.72
C ASP A 158 -5.40 -23.36 8.19
N LEU A 159 -6.59 -23.03 7.69
CA LEU A 159 -6.86 -22.86 6.26
C LEU A 159 -6.40 -21.47 5.80
N LEU A 160 -6.64 -20.45 6.63
CA LEU A 160 -6.24 -19.08 6.37
C LEU A 160 -4.73 -18.97 6.16
N VAL A 161 -3.94 -19.58 7.06
CA VAL A 161 -2.47 -19.59 6.94
C VAL A 161 -2.02 -20.23 5.62
N LYS A 162 -2.65 -21.33 5.22
CA LYS A 162 -2.33 -21.99 3.93
C LYS A 162 -2.68 -21.11 2.73
N GLU A 163 -3.85 -20.46 2.75
CA GLU A 163 -4.23 -19.53 1.68
C GLU A 163 -3.25 -18.35 1.57
N VAL A 164 -2.84 -17.78 2.70
CA VAL A 164 -1.85 -16.71 2.76
C VAL A 164 -0.51 -17.17 2.21
N GLN A 165 -0.01 -18.33 2.62
CA GLN A 165 1.24 -18.90 2.10
C GLN A 165 1.18 -19.12 0.58
N ILE A 166 0.07 -19.68 0.08
CA ILE A 166 -0.15 -19.88 -1.37
C ILE A 166 -0.16 -18.55 -2.13
N ALA A 167 -0.87 -17.55 -1.62
CA ALA A 167 -0.92 -16.22 -2.23
C ALA A 167 0.46 -15.52 -2.19
N CYS A 168 1.20 -15.64 -1.09
CA CYS A 168 2.53 -15.06 -0.94
C CYS A 168 3.53 -15.62 -1.96
N VAL A 169 3.42 -16.90 -2.33
CA VAL A 169 4.29 -17.51 -3.36
C VAL A 169 4.15 -16.80 -4.71
N GLN A 170 2.96 -16.31 -5.07
CA GLN A 170 2.71 -15.63 -6.34
C GLN A 170 3.56 -14.34 -6.48
N TYR A 171 3.79 -13.66 -5.36
CA TYR A 171 4.53 -12.40 -5.27
C TYR A 171 5.96 -12.56 -4.76
N ARG A 172 6.47 -13.81 -4.68
CA ARG A 172 7.80 -14.13 -4.13
C ARG A 172 7.98 -13.60 -2.70
N HIS A 173 6.99 -13.86 -1.86
CA HIS A 173 6.97 -13.49 -0.45
C HIS A 173 7.03 -14.72 0.46
N ASN A 174 7.85 -15.73 0.12
CA ASN A 174 8.16 -16.75 1.13
C ASN A 174 9.01 -16.13 2.27
N PRO A 175 9.08 -16.74 3.47
CA PRO A 175 9.75 -16.12 4.62
C PRO A 175 11.18 -15.65 4.35
N SER A 176 12.02 -16.49 3.73
CA SER A 176 13.40 -16.11 3.37
C SER A 176 13.46 -14.98 2.35
N GLN A 177 12.54 -14.95 1.38
CA GLN A 177 12.47 -13.87 0.39
C GLN A 177 12.04 -12.55 1.03
N ILE A 178 11.11 -12.59 2.00
CA ILE A 178 10.71 -11.38 2.73
C ILE A 178 11.89 -10.84 3.54
N GLU A 179 12.65 -11.69 4.22
CA GLU A 179 13.85 -11.26 4.95
C GLU A 179 14.87 -10.59 4.02
N GLU A 180 15.10 -11.16 2.84
CA GLU A 180 15.95 -10.57 1.79
C GLU A 180 15.41 -9.22 1.29
N GLN A 181 14.11 -9.13 1.03
CA GLN A 181 13.45 -7.88 0.58
C GLN A 181 13.54 -6.78 1.64
N ILE A 182 13.33 -7.11 2.92
CA ILE A 182 13.49 -6.17 4.03
C ILE A 182 14.95 -5.71 4.11
N ALA A 183 15.91 -6.63 4.02
CA ALA A 183 17.33 -6.29 4.03
C ALA A 183 17.73 -5.43 2.83
N GLU A 184 17.14 -5.68 1.65
CA GLU A 184 17.37 -4.87 0.45
C GLU A 184 16.91 -3.43 0.66
N MET A 185 15.75 -3.21 1.29
CA MET A 185 15.23 -1.88 1.60
C MET A 185 16.16 -1.04 2.52
N ASP A 186 17.05 -1.70 3.27
CA ASP A 186 18.04 -1.05 4.13
C ASP A 186 19.34 -0.69 3.38
N THR A 187 19.47 -1.08 2.10
CA THR A 187 20.63 -0.76 1.27
C THR A 187 20.60 0.68 0.74
N PRO A 188 21.74 1.24 0.27
CA PRO A 188 21.77 2.55 -0.37
C PRO A 188 20.81 2.69 -1.57
N LEU A 189 20.44 1.59 -2.23
CA LEU A 189 19.51 1.59 -3.36
C LEU A 189 18.15 2.20 -3.01
N TYR A 190 17.68 2.02 -1.78
CA TYR A 190 16.38 2.52 -1.31
C TYR A 190 16.51 3.75 -0.37
N SER A 191 17.73 4.27 -0.21
CA SER A 191 17.99 5.50 0.51
C SER A 191 17.56 6.74 -0.28
N TYR A 192 17.27 7.83 0.41
CA TYR A 192 16.92 9.11 -0.22
C TYR A 192 18.16 9.76 -0.84
N VAL A 193 18.10 10.07 -2.15
CA VAL A 193 19.16 10.77 -2.87
C VAL A 193 18.54 11.91 -3.68
N PRO A 194 18.69 13.18 -3.29
CA PRO A 194 18.12 14.30 -4.04
C PRO A 194 18.85 14.47 -5.37
N HIS A 195 18.20 14.10 -6.48
CA HIS A 195 18.76 14.27 -7.81
C HIS A 195 17.67 14.58 -8.85
N PRO A 196 17.87 15.55 -9.77
CA PRO A 196 16.85 15.93 -10.76
C PRO A 196 16.35 14.77 -11.61
N SER A 197 17.23 13.84 -12.01
CA SER A 197 16.85 12.69 -12.83
C SER A 197 15.95 11.66 -12.11
N LEU A 198 15.90 11.71 -10.78
CA LEU A 198 15.02 10.86 -9.97
C LEU A 198 13.67 11.54 -9.68
N ALA A 199 13.55 12.85 -9.89
CA ALA A 199 12.32 13.61 -9.69
C ALA A 199 11.37 13.49 -10.91
N GLN A 200 11.04 12.25 -11.29
CA GLN A 200 10.10 11.90 -12.36
C GLN A 200 8.69 11.68 -11.82
#